data_AF-A0A168M130-F1
#
_entry.id   AF-A0A168M130-F1
#
_cell.length_a   1.000
_cell.length_b   1.000
_cell.length_c   1.000
_cell.angle_alpha   90.00
_cell.angle_beta   90.00
_cell.angle_gamma   90.00
#
_symmetry.space_group_name_H-M   'P 1'
#
loop_
_entity.id
_entity.type
_entity.pdbx_description
1 polymer ?
#
loop_
_entity_poly.entity_id
_entity_poly.type
_entity_poly.pdbx_seq_one_letter_code
_entity_poly.pdbx_strand_id
1 'polypeptide(L)'
;MVRLTENKIVIIKRKTGLEELIVRYNTIEQAKFYIEHLGSDFSDYITEDKIYKQAVAKAQSQFEELGRIQIVDRDFVPNFIFGDNDLVVVIGQDGLVANTLKYLSNQLLIGVNPDPSRWDGVLLPFKVDDLKLVVKDVFNVKRQIKEVSMAKAALNDGQSIYAVNDLFIGQKSHVSARYNIKLGNAEEHQSSSGVIVSTGLGSTGWLKSILTGAINIINNTSNSDLKIK
;
A
#
# COMPACT_ATOMS: atom_id res chain seq x y z
N MET A 1 21.36 0.72 -29.24
CA MET A 1 20.78 -0.07 -28.14
C MET A 1 19.43 -0.62 -28.59
N VAL A 2 19.26 -1.94 -28.62
CA VAL A 2 17.97 -2.56 -28.90
C VAL A 2 17.18 -2.57 -27.60
N ARG A 3 16.07 -1.83 -27.54
CA ARG A 3 15.18 -1.84 -26.36
C ARG A 3 14.51 -3.20 -26.26
N LEU A 4 14.35 -3.70 -25.04
CA LEU A 4 13.74 -5.01 -24.80
C LEU A 4 12.22 -4.99 -25.00
N THR A 5 11.60 -3.80 -24.87
CA THR A 5 10.15 -3.58 -25.03
C THR A 5 9.85 -2.11 -25.37
N GLU A 6 8.68 -1.86 -25.98
CA GLU A 6 8.10 -0.52 -26.11
C GLU A 6 7.21 -0.14 -24.90
N ASN A 7 6.96 -1.07 -23.97
CA ASN A 7 6.16 -0.83 -22.77
C ASN A 7 6.88 0.16 -21.85
N LYS A 8 6.10 1.07 -21.24
CA LYS A 8 6.59 2.05 -20.29
C LYS A 8 6.65 1.42 -18.89
N ILE A 9 7.76 1.65 -18.20
CA ILE A 9 7.92 1.27 -16.79
C ILE A 9 7.63 2.50 -15.94
N VAL A 10 6.61 2.42 -15.10
CA VAL A 10 6.19 3.50 -14.20
C VAL A 10 6.68 3.18 -12.79
N ILE A 11 7.70 3.90 -12.33
CA ILE A 11 8.23 3.78 -10.98
C ILE A 11 7.40 4.67 -10.05
N ILE A 12 6.78 4.07 -9.06
CA ILE A 12 6.08 4.79 -7.99
C ILE A 12 6.98 4.87 -6.77
N LYS A 13 7.22 6.09 -6.30
CA LYS A 13 7.97 6.38 -5.07
C LYS A 13 7.14 7.23 -4.11
N ARG A 14 7.63 7.39 -2.89
CA ARG A 14 7.10 8.35 -1.92
C ARG A 14 8.23 9.26 -1.44
N LYS A 15 7.85 10.34 -0.78
CA LYS A 15 8.78 11.11 0.04
C LYS A 15 9.31 10.26 1.19
N THR A 16 10.58 10.44 1.51
CA THR A 16 11.21 9.83 2.69
C THR A 16 10.74 10.55 3.96
N GLY A 17 10.99 9.95 5.13
CA GLY A 17 10.66 10.63 6.39
C GLY A 17 11.38 11.98 6.50
N LEU A 18 12.63 12.05 6.06
CA LEU A 18 13.41 13.29 6.02
C LEU A 18 12.78 14.33 5.10
N GLU A 19 12.36 13.96 3.89
CA GLU A 19 11.72 14.88 2.94
C GLU A 19 10.38 15.41 3.48
N GLU A 20 9.59 14.57 4.15
CA GLU A 20 8.36 15.00 4.81
C GLU A 20 8.63 16.01 5.94
N LEU A 21 9.70 15.79 6.72
CA LEU A 21 10.11 16.73 7.77
C LEU A 21 10.58 18.07 7.18
N ILE A 22 11.34 18.05 6.10
CA ILE A 22 11.78 19.29 5.41
C ILE A 22 10.57 20.05 4.86
N VAL A 23 9.57 19.36 4.30
CA VAL A 23 8.33 20.01 3.83
C VAL A 23 7.58 20.68 4.99
N ARG A 24 7.61 20.09 6.19
CA ARG A 24 6.92 20.64 7.37
C ARG A 24 7.69 21.77 8.05
N TYR A 25 9.01 21.66 8.12
CA TYR A 25 9.89 22.54 8.90
C TYR A 25 10.83 23.39 8.04
N ASN A 26 10.66 23.42 6.72
CA ASN A 26 11.44 24.18 5.73
C ASN A 26 12.94 23.84 5.60
N THR A 27 13.64 23.51 6.68
CA THR A 27 15.08 23.19 6.68
C THR A 27 15.41 21.92 7.45
N ILE A 28 16.58 21.34 7.12
CA ILE A 28 17.11 20.15 7.79
C ILE A 28 17.42 20.45 9.25
N GLU A 29 17.96 21.64 9.55
CA GLU A 29 18.32 22.06 10.91
C GLU A 29 17.09 22.21 11.79
N GLN A 30 16.01 22.79 11.26
CA GLN A 30 14.74 22.95 11.98
C GLN A 30 14.07 21.60 12.23
N ALA A 31 14.08 20.71 11.24
CA ALA A 31 13.63 19.32 11.39
C ALA A 31 14.43 18.56 12.46
N LYS A 32 15.76 18.67 12.41
CA LYS A 32 16.67 18.04 13.39
C LYS A 32 16.38 18.50 14.80
N PHE A 33 16.32 19.82 15.02
CA PHE A 33 16.03 20.40 16.33
C PHE A 33 14.70 19.87 16.91
N TYR A 34 13.65 19.81 16.09
CA TYR A 34 12.34 19.32 16.52
C TYR A 34 12.36 17.84 16.91
N ILE A 35 12.97 16.98 16.09
CA ILE A 35 13.03 15.53 16.32
C ILE A 35 13.87 15.18 17.55
N GLU A 36 15.02 15.82 17.71
CA GLU A 36 15.88 15.63 18.88
C GLU A 36 15.22 16.14 20.17
N HIS A 37 14.43 17.22 20.10
CA HIS A 37 13.67 17.71 21.25
C HIS A 37 12.55 16.77 21.70
N LEU A 38 12.02 15.93 20.79
CA LEU A 38 11.09 14.84 21.10
C LEU A 38 11.78 13.57 21.59
N GLY A 39 13.11 13.58 21.74
CA GLY A 39 13.91 12.45 22.22
C GLY A 39 14.14 11.36 21.17
N SER A 40 13.95 11.67 19.88
CA SER A 40 14.20 10.74 18.77
C SER A 40 15.53 11.02 18.07
N ASP A 41 16.16 9.99 17.51
CA ASP A 41 17.42 10.12 16.77
C ASP A 41 17.18 10.58 15.32
N PHE A 42 17.74 11.75 14.97
CA PHE A 42 17.67 12.29 13.61
C PHE A 42 18.53 11.52 12.60
N SER A 43 19.57 10.82 13.05
CA SER A 43 20.50 10.09 12.18
C SER A 43 19.82 8.94 11.41
N ASP A 44 18.77 8.37 12.02
CA ASP A 44 17.93 7.32 11.43
C ASP A 44 17.22 7.81 10.14
N TYR A 45 16.68 9.03 10.17
CA TYR A 45 16.02 9.66 9.02
C TYR A 45 16.97 9.94 7.86
N ILE A 46 18.20 10.37 8.17
CA ILE A 46 19.24 10.59 7.16
C ILE A 46 19.63 9.26 6.50
N THR A 47 19.77 8.21 7.31
CA THR A 47 20.12 6.87 6.82
C THR A 47 19.02 6.28 5.96
N GLU A 48 17.76 6.36 6.41
CA GLU A 48 16.58 5.96 5.64
C GLU A 48 16.51 6.69 4.29
N ASP A 49 16.65 8.02 4.30
CA ASP A 49 16.61 8.84 3.08
C ASP A 49 17.68 8.43 2.07
N LYS A 50 18.91 8.24 2.55
CA LYS A 50 20.04 7.82 1.71
C LYS A 50 19.80 6.44 1.09
N ILE A 51 19.41 5.45 1.88
CA ILE A 51 19.15 4.09 1.40
C ILE A 51 18.01 4.10 0.38
N TYR A 52 16.93 4.80 0.68
CA TYR A 52 15.76 4.89 -0.19
C TYR A 52 16.09 5.55 -1.53
N LYS A 53 16.80 6.68 -1.52
CA LYS A 53 17.22 7.37 -2.75
C LYS A 53 18.18 6.52 -3.59
N GLN A 54 19.11 5.81 -2.95
CA GLN A 54 20.00 4.88 -3.63
C GLN A 54 19.21 3.73 -4.29
N ALA A 55 18.22 3.18 -3.60
CA ALA A 55 17.33 2.14 -4.13
C ALA A 55 16.57 2.63 -5.37
N VAL A 56 15.96 3.82 -5.32
CA VAL A 56 15.24 4.41 -6.46
C VAL A 56 16.17 4.69 -7.63
N ALA A 57 17.34 5.30 -7.38
CA ALA A 57 18.33 5.59 -8.42
C ALA A 57 18.88 4.32 -9.09
N LYS A 58 19.12 3.27 -8.31
CA LYS A 58 19.56 1.96 -8.82
C LYS A 58 18.49 1.28 -9.65
N ALA A 59 17.22 1.35 -9.24
CA ALA A 59 16.11 0.83 -10.03
C ALA A 59 15.98 1.58 -11.37
N GLN A 60 16.05 2.91 -11.35
CA GLN A 60 16.01 3.73 -12.55
C GLN A 60 17.12 3.34 -13.53
N SER A 61 18.38 3.30 -13.10
CA SER A 61 19.50 2.97 -13.98
C SER A 61 19.38 1.56 -14.58
N GLN A 62 18.89 0.57 -13.82
CA GLN A 62 18.63 -0.76 -14.34
C GLN A 62 17.55 -0.80 -15.43
N PHE A 63 16.55 0.08 -15.33
CA PHE A 63 15.45 0.13 -16.29
C PHE A 63 15.77 0.95 -17.54
N GLU A 64 16.74 1.85 -17.49
CA GLU A 64 17.11 2.70 -18.64
C GLU A 64 17.64 1.85 -19.80
N GLU A 65 18.25 0.72 -19.48
CA GLU A 65 18.68 -0.30 -20.45
C GLU A 65 17.51 -1.11 -21.04
N LEU A 66 16.35 -1.15 -20.39
CA LEU A 66 15.24 -2.04 -20.72
C LEU A 66 14.13 -1.36 -21.52
N GLY A 67 13.80 -0.10 -21.21
CA GLY A 67 12.65 0.59 -21.81
C GLY A 67 12.49 2.06 -21.39
N ARG A 68 11.32 2.63 -21.67
CA ARG A 68 10.99 4.01 -21.27
C ARG A 68 10.58 4.04 -19.81
N ILE A 69 11.10 4.99 -19.04
CA ILE A 69 10.80 5.13 -17.61
C ILE A 69 10.03 6.41 -17.36
N GLN A 70 9.03 6.32 -16.49
CA GLN A 70 8.39 7.46 -15.85
C GLN A 70 8.46 7.29 -14.33
N ILE A 71 8.93 8.30 -13.61
CA ILE A 71 8.88 8.31 -12.14
C ILE A 71 7.68 9.16 -11.73
N VAL A 72 6.91 8.65 -10.77
CA VAL A 72 5.72 9.30 -10.22
C VAL A 72 5.79 9.25 -8.70
N ASP A 73 5.70 10.42 -8.07
CA ASP A 73 5.51 10.49 -6.62
C ASP A 73 4.08 10.06 -6.25
N ARG A 74 3.95 9.37 -5.12
CA ARG A 74 2.68 8.87 -4.55
C ARG A 74 1.56 9.90 -4.59
N ASP A 75 1.89 11.16 -4.31
CA ASP A 75 0.94 12.26 -4.24
C ASP A 75 0.24 12.52 -5.59
N PHE A 76 0.85 12.12 -6.71
CA PHE A 76 0.32 12.29 -8.06
C PHE A 76 -0.36 11.04 -8.64
N VAL A 77 -0.19 9.87 -8.00
CA VAL A 77 -0.80 8.60 -8.45
C VAL A 77 -2.32 8.70 -8.64
N PRO A 78 -3.10 9.39 -7.78
CA PRO A 78 -4.55 9.49 -7.96
C PRO A 78 -5.00 10.15 -9.28
N ASN A 79 -4.14 10.99 -9.86
CA ASN A 79 -4.41 11.71 -11.10
C ASN A 79 -3.59 11.18 -12.29
N PHE A 80 -2.79 10.13 -12.08
CA PHE A 80 -1.92 9.58 -13.11
C PHE A 80 -2.71 8.60 -13.99
N ILE A 81 -2.60 8.79 -15.31
CA ILE A 81 -3.25 7.92 -16.30
C ILE A 81 -2.25 6.84 -16.71
N PHE A 82 -2.49 5.61 -16.24
CA PHE A 82 -1.70 4.44 -16.63
C PHE A 82 -2.15 3.94 -18.01
N GLY A 83 -1.18 3.63 -18.88
CA GLY A 83 -1.46 2.91 -20.12
C GLY A 83 -1.82 1.45 -19.84
N ASP A 84 -2.59 0.82 -20.73
CA ASP A 84 -3.07 -0.56 -20.54
C ASP A 84 -1.93 -1.58 -20.39
N ASN A 85 -0.78 -1.31 -21.04
CA ASN A 85 0.40 -2.17 -21.01
C ASN A 85 1.56 -1.60 -20.18
N ASP A 86 1.31 -0.57 -19.37
CA ASP A 86 2.34 0.01 -18.50
C ASP A 86 2.69 -1.00 -17.38
N LEU A 87 3.99 -1.20 -17.14
CA LEU A 87 4.49 -2.00 -16.01
C LEU A 87 4.71 -1.09 -14.82
N VAL A 88 4.04 -1.35 -13.71
CA VAL A 88 4.15 -0.53 -12.49
C VAL A 88 5.15 -1.16 -11.53
N VAL A 89 6.13 -0.37 -11.08
CA VAL A 89 7.13 -0.79 -10.10
C VAL A 89 7.04 0.12 -8.90
N VAL A 90 6.63 -0.42 -7.76
CA VAL A 90 6.45 0.35 -6.53
C VAL A 90 7.65 0.11 -5.62
N ILE A 91 8.38 1.18 -5.31
CA ILE A 91 9.56 1.14 -4.44
C ILE A 91 9.18 1.77 -3.10
N GLY A 92 8.95 0.95 -2.07
CA GLY A 92 8.50 1.44 -0.77
C GLY A 92 7.90 0.37 0.12
N GLN A 93 7.27 0.79 1.21
CA GLN A 93 6.57 -0.08 2.16
C GLN A 93 5.29 -0.70 1.56
N ASP A 94 4.75 -1.74 2.21
CA ASP A 94 3.49 -2.41 1.87
C ASP A 94 2.34 -1.42 1.62
N GLY A 95 2.26 -0.37 2.44
CA GLY A 95 1.24 0.67 2.32
C GLY A 95 1.29 1.42 0.98
N LEU A 96 2.46 1.59 0.37
CA LEU A 96 2.57 2.24 -0.95
C LEU A 96 2.06 1.31 -2.05
N VAL A 97 2.35 0.01 -1.97
CA VAL A 97 1.85 -1.01 -2.90
C VAL A 97 0.32 -1.06 -2.85
N ALA A 98 -0.25 -1.22 -1.65
CA ALA A 98 -1.69 -1.30 -1.47
C ALA A 98 -2.41 -0.01 -1.90
N ASN A 99 -1.80 1.16 -1.72
CA ASN A 99 -2.39 2.41 -2.21
C ASN A 99 -2.31 2.54 -3.73
N THR A 100 -1.21 2.11 -4.35
CA THR A 100 -1.04 2.17 -5.81
C THR A 100 -2.03 1.25 -6.52
N LEU A 101 -2.23 0.03 -6.00
CA LEU A 101 -3.16 -0.96 -6.56
C LEU A 101 -4.59 -0.42 -6.75
N LYS A 102 -5.04 0.53 -5.93
CA LYS A 102 -6.37 1.16 -6.03
C LYS A 102 -6.62 1.89 -7.35
N TYR A 103 -5.55 2.28 -8.04
CA TYR A 103 -5.59 3.08 -9.26
C TYR A 103 -5.23 2.27 -10.50
N LEU A 104 -4.94 0.98 -10.34
CA LEU A 104 -4.63 0.07 -11.44
C LEU A 104 -5.88 -0.74 -11.80
N SER A 105 -6.01 -1.04 -13.08
CA SER A 105 -7.06 -1.91 -13.61
C SER A 105 -6.47 -3.25 -14.02
N ASN A 106 -5.64 -3.22 -15.06
CA ASN A 106 -5.07 -4.42 -15.69
C ASN A 106 -3.53 -4.44 -15.66
N GLN A 107 -2.91 -3.35 -15.19
CA GLN A 107 -1.46 -3.22 -15.16
C GLN A 107 -0.85 -4.20 -14.15
N LEU A 108 0.27 -4.81 -14.53
CA LEU A 108 1.08 -5.60 -13.62
C LEU A 108 1.83 -4.68 -12.65
N LEU A 109 1.87 -5.08 -11.38
CA LEU A 109 2.58 -4.36 -10.33
C LEU A 109 3.67 -5.23 -9.71
N ILE A 110 4.86 -4.66 -9.57
CA ILE A 110 6.00 -5.25 -8.86
C ILE A 110 6.25 -4.43 -7.59
N GLY A 111 6.06 -5.03 -6.42
CA GLY A 111 6.43 -4.44 -5.13
C GLY A 111 7.90 -4.70 -4.82
N VAL A 112 8.65 -3.65 -4.50
CA VAL A 112 10.09 -3.70 -4.22
C VAL A 112 10.37 -3.14 -2.84
N ASN A 113 11.04 -3.92 -2.01
CA ASN A 113 11.53 -3.49 -0.71
C ASN A 113 12.84 -2.69 -0.87
N PRO A 114 12.84 -1.38 -0.60
CA PRO A 114 14.05 -0.55 -0.66
C PRO A 114 15.01 -0.81 0.51
N ASP A 115 14.49 -1.25 1.67
CA ASP A 115 15.26 -1.46 2.89
C ASP A 115 14.71 -2.69 3.67
N PRO A 116 15.14 -3.90 3.28
CA PRO A 116 14.73 -5.14 3.95
C PRO A 116 15.17 -5.25 5.41
N SER A 117 16.09 -4.40 5.87
CA SER A 117 16.50 -4.39 7.29
C SER A 117 15.50 -3.64 8.16
N ARG A 118 14.73 -2.73 7.56
CA ARG A 118 13.74 -1.89 8.25
C ARG A 118 12.31 -2.39 8.06
N TRP A 119 11.99 -3.01 6.93
CA TRP A 119 10.64 -3.43 6.59
C TRP A 119 10.56 -4.91 6.28
N ASP A 120 9.69 -5.65 6.98
CA ASP A 120 9.44 -7.06 6.73
C ASP A 120 8.91 -7.30 5.31
N GLY A 121 7.99 -6.43 4.85
CA GLY A 121 7.54 -6.39 3.46
C GLY A 121 6.67 -7.58 3.03
N VAL A 122 5.47 -7.71 3.61
CA VAL A 122 4.53 -8.80 3.28
C VAL A 122 4.12 -8.77 1.80
N LEU A 123 4.00 -7.57 1.23
CA LEU A 123 3.67 -7.32 -0.17
C LEU A 123 4.91 -6.96 -1.01
N LEU A 124 6.12 -7.13 -0.47
CA LEU A 124 7.38 -6.74 -1.12
C LEU A 124 8.27 -7.96 -1.35
N PRO A 125 7.91 -8.84 -2.32
CA PRO A 125 8.64 -10.08 -2.55
C PRO A 125 10.02 -9.89 -3.20
N PHE A 126 10.38 -8.67 -3.61
CA PHE A 126 11.61 -8.40 -4.36
C PHE A 126 12.45 -7.29 -3.73
N LYS A 127 13.76 -7.38 -3.93
CA LYS A 127 14.73 -6.32 -3.65
C LYS A 127 15.08 -5.60 -4.94
N VAL A 128 15.69 -4.43 -4.82
CA VAL A 128 16.15 -3.62 -5.96
C VAL A 128 17.10 -4.41 -6.87
N ASP A 129 17.87 -5.33 -6.30
CA ASP A 129 18.86 -6.14 -7.05
C ASP A 129 18.20 -7.21 -7.93
N ASP A 130 16.98 -7.61 -7.59
CA ASP A 130 16.21 -8.61 -8.34
C ASP A 130 15.55 -8.01 -9.59
N LEU A 131 15.41 -6.68 -9.65
CA LEU A 131 14.57 -5.98 -10.63
C LEU A 131 14.95 -6.28 -12.08
N LYS A 132 16.24 -6.29 -12.41
CA LYS A 132 16.70 -6.58 -13.77
C LYS A 132 16.25 -7.96 -14.26
N LEU A 133 16.19 -8.95 -13.38
CA LEU A 133 15.72 -10.30 -13.71
C LEU A 133 14.19 -10.34 -13.72
N VAL A 134 13.55 -9.81 -12.66
CA VAL A 134 12.09 -9.85 -12.49
C VAL A 134 11.38 -9.16 -13.66
N VAL A 135 11.82 -7.97 -14.05
CA VAL A 135 11.21 -7.21 -15.15
C VAL A 135 11.37 -7.94 -16.49
N LYS A 136 12.54 -8.55 -16.75
CA LYS A 136 12.74 -9.39 -17.93
C LYS A 136 11.80 -10.59 -17.93
N ASP A 137 11.63 -11.27 -16.80
CA ASP A 137 10.74 -12.42 -16.73
C ASP A 137 9.27 -12.02 -16.90
N VAL A 138 8.86 -10.87 -16.37
CA VAL A 138 7.51 -10.32 -16.55
C VAL A 138 7.24 -10.01 -18.02
N PHE A 139 8.17 -9.33 -18.72
CA PHE A 139 8.00 -9.07 -20.16
C PHE A 139 8.00 -10.34 -21.02
N ASN A 140 8.70 -11.39 -20.58
CA ASN A 140 8.70 -12.69 -21.25
C ASN A 140 7.54 -13.60 -20.79
N VAL A 141 6.63 -13.12 -19.93
CA VAL A 141 5.48 -13.87 -19.40
C VAL A 141 5.91 -15.18 -18.70
N LYS A 142 7.01 -15.13 -17.95
CA LYS A 142 7.60 -16.29 -17.24
C LYS A 142 7.30 -16.33 -15.74
N ARG A 143 6.56 -15.35 -15.21
CA ARG A 143 6.23 -15.23 -13.79
C ARG A 143 4.76 -15.55 -13.55
N GLN A 144 4.48 -16.23 -12.44
CA GLN A 144 3.11 -16.39 -11.96
C GLN A 144 2.57 -15.03 -11.51
N ILE A 145 1.35 -14.71 -11.93
CA ILE A 145 0.62 -13.51 -11.50
C ILE A 145 -0.25 -13.90 -10.31
N LYS A 146 -0.20 -13.09 -9.24
CA LYS A 146 -1.14 -13.19 -8.12
C LYS A 146 -2.17 -12.09 -8.29
N GLU A 147 -3.43 -12.50 -8.48
CA GLU A 147 -4.54 -11.57 -8.55
C GLU A 147 -4.91 -11.03 -7.16
N VAL A 148 -5.32 -9.77 -7.11
CA VAL A 148 -5.76 -9.10 -5.88
C VAL A 148 -7.19 -8.66 -6.05
N SER A 149 -8.08 -9.22 -5.23
CA SER A 149 -9.49 -8.81 -5.20
C SER A 149 -9.65 -7.49 -4.44
N MET A 150 -10.23 -6.50 -5.09
CA MET A 150 -10.59 -5.22 -4.48
C MET A 150 -12.08 -5.18 -4.14
N ALA A 151 -12.43 -4.50 -3.04
CA ALA A 151 -13.82 -4.16 -2.73
C ALA A 151 -14.17 -2.82 -3.38
N LYS A 152 -15.40 -2.70 -3.91
CA LYS A 152 -15.95 -1.44 -4.43
C LYS A 152 -17.14 -1.02 -3.57
N ALA A 153 -17.10 0.19 -3.03
CA ALA A 153 -18.30 0.85 -2.52
C ALA A 153 -18.80 1.83 -3.58
N ALA A 154 -20.11 1.81 -3.84
CA ALA A 154 -20.78 2.75 -4.73
C ALA A 154 -21.95 3.38 -3.99
N LEU A 155 -22.10 4.69 -4.16
CA LEU A 155 -23.22 5.46 -3.65
C LEU A 155 -24.28 5.62 -4.76
N ASN A 156 -25.50 5.94 -4.36
CA ASN A 156 -26.64 6.14 -5.26
C ASN A 156 -26.49 7.40 -6.14
N ASP A 157 -25.58 8.30 -5.81
CA ASP A 157 -25.23 9.49 -6.60
C ASP A 157 -24.13 9.23 -7.65
N GLY A 158 -23.71 7.97 -7.81
CA GLY A 158 -22.71 7.54 -8.78
C GLY A 158 -21.26 7.63 -8.29
N GLN A 159 -21.00 8.17 -7.09
CA GLN A 159 -19.67 8.13 -6.51
C GLN A 159 -19.25 6.69 -6.20
N SER A 160 -17.96 6.39 -6.37
CA SER A 160 -17.43 5.08 -5.99
C SER A 160 -16.00 5.18 -5.49
N ILE A 161 -15.66 4.25 -4.60
CA ILE A 161 -14.31 4.08 -4.08
C ILE A 161 -13.93 2.59 -4.11
N TYR A 162 -12.64 2.33 -4.29
CA TYR A 162 -12.07 0.99 -4.23
C TYR A 162 -11.18 0.84 -3.01
N ALA A 163 -11.24 -0.32 -2.38
CA ALA A 163 -10.36 -0.71 -1.30
C ALA A 163 -9.61 -1.98 -1.65
N VAL A 164 -8.29 -1.91 -1.48
CA VAL A 164 -7.41 -3.08 -1.54
C VAL A 164 -7.42 -3.83 -0.22
N ASN A 165 -7.59 -3.14 0.92
CA ASN A 165 -7.64 -3.75 2.25
C ASN A 165 -9.08 -3.76 2.79
N ASP A 166 -9.55 -2.62 3.31
CA ASP A 166 -10.81 -2.54 4.04
C ASP A 166 -11.60 -1.30 3.60
N LEU A 167 -12.94 -1.42 3.57
CA LEU A 167 -13.88 -0.31 3.56
C LEU A 167 -14.49 -0.17 4.95
N PHE A 168 -14.55 1.05 5.46
CA PHE A 168 -15.33 1.37 6.65
C PHE A 168 -16.53 2.23 6.26
N ILE A 169 -17.73 1.77 6.63
CA ILE A 169 -18.99 2.49 6.43
C ILE A 169 -19.56 2.79 7.81
N GLY A 170 -19.51 4.05 8.22
CA GLY A 170 -19.96 4.44 9.56
C GLY A 170 -19.99 5.95 9.76
N GLN A 171 -20.29 6.35 10.98
CA GLN A 171 -20.25 7.76 11.36
C GLN A 171 -18.80 8.23 11.48
N LYS A 172 -18.55 9.48 11.07
CA LYS A 172 -17.25 10.13 11.29
C LYS A 172 -17.00 10.43 12.77
N SER A 173 -18.07 10.62 13.55
CA SER A 173 -18.04 10.93 14.98
C SER A 173 -18.28 9.68 15.84
N HIS A 174 -18.25 9.85 17.16
CA HIS A 174 -18.45 8.78 18.14
C HIS A 174 -19.93 8.39 18.38
N VAL A 175 -20.84 8.76 17.47
CA VAL A 175 -22.26 8.41 17.58
C VAL A 175 -22.57 7.12 16.82
N SER A 176 -23.60 6.39 17.25
CA SER A 176 -24.02 5.18 16.53
C SER A 176 -24.68 5.51 15.19
N ALA A 177 -24.28 4.79 14.15
CA ALA A 177 -25.01 4.67 12.91
C ALA A 177 -26.16 3.67 13.07
N ARG A 178 -27.33 4.00 12.51
CA ARG A 178 -28.43 3.04 12.30
C ARG A 178 -28.49 2.72 10.81
N TYR A 179 -28.46 1.43 10.47
CA TYR A 179 -28.37 1.00 9.08
C TYR A 179 -28.96 -0.40 8.91
N ASN A 180 -29.31 -0.74 7.67
CA ASN A 180 -29.71 -2.09 7.29
C ASN A 180 -28.59 -2.73 6.48
N ILE A 181 -28.24 -3.97 6.80
CA ILE A 181 -27.39 -4.79 5.95
C ILE A 181 -28.28 -5.77 5.19
N LYS A 182 -28.10 -5.86 3.87
CA LYS A 182 -28.84 -6.79 3.02
C LYS A 182 -27.88 -7.61 2.17
N LEU A 183 -28.09 -8.93 2.13
CA LEU A 183 -27.37 -9.86 1.25
C LEU A 183 -28.38 -10.81 0.60
N GLY A 184 -28.62 -10.63 -0.70
CA GLY A 184 -29.67 -11.35 -1.41
C GLY A 184 -31.04 -11.09 -0.78
N ASN A 185 -31.66 -12.13 -0.24
CA ASN A 185 -32.97 -12.06 0.41
C ASN A 185 -32.89 -11.87 1.94
N ALA A 186 -31.70 -11.94 2.54
CA ALA A 186 -31.52 -11.73 3.97
C ALA A 186 -31.30 -10.24 4.27
N GLU A 187 -31.92 -9.74 5.33
CA GLU A 187 -31.79 -8.37 5.80
C GLU A 187 -31.73 -8.33 7.33
N GLU A 188 -30.91 -7.43 7.88
CA GLU A 188 -30.81 -7.17 9.31
C GLU A 188 -30.75 -5.66 9.61
N HIS A 189 -31.38 -5.26 10.72
CA HIS A 189 -31.30 -3.90 11.24
C HIS A 189 -30.20 -3.82 12.30
N GLN A 190 -29.32 -2.84 12.17
CA GLN A 190 -28.15 -2.68 13.03
C GLN A 190 -28.06 -1.26 13.62
N SER A 191 -27.48 -1.18 14.82
CA SER A 191 -27.14 0.07 15.49
C SER A 191 -25.76 -0.06 16.14
N SER A 192 -24.73 0.50 15.52
CA SER A 192 -23.33 0.35 15.95
C SER A 192 -22.47 1.54 15.49
N SER A 193 -21.15 1.51 15.70
CA SER A 193 -20.24 2.52 15.12
C SER A 193 -20.17 2.47 13.58
N GLY A 194 -20.50 1.33 12.97
CA GLY A 194 -20.44 1.11 11.53
C GLY A 194 -20.12 -0.33 11.14
N VAL A 195 -19.83 -0.52 9.86
CA VAL A 195 -19.48 -1.81 9.25
C VAL A 195 -18.09 -1.71 8.62
N ILE A 196 -17.31 -2.79 8.78
CA ILE A 196 -16.06 -2.98 8.03
C ILE A 196 -16.28 -4.09 7.01
N VAL A 197 -15.89 -3.83 5.77
CA VAL A 197 -15.89 -4.81 4.68
C VAL A 197 -14.44 -5.02 4.27
N SER A 198 -13.91 -6.21 4.57
CA SER A 198 -12.50 -6.55 4.34
C SER A 198 -12.32 -7.43 3.11
N THR A 199 -11.28 -7.17 2.34
CA THR A 199 -10.84 -8.04 1.23
C THR A 199 -9.94 -9.17 1.76
N GLY A 200 -9.47 -10.03 0.85
CA GLY A 200 -8.45 -11.03 1.18
C GLY A 200 -7.17 -10.42 1.77
N LEU A 201 -6.72 -9.27 1.26
CA LEU A 201 -5.56 -8.55 1.82
C LEU A 201 -5.90 -7.84 3.15
N GLY A 202 -7.10 -7.27 3.27
CA GLY A 202 -7.56 -6.65 4.52
C GLY A 202 -7.76 -7.62 5.68
N SER A 203 -7.93 -8.92 5.37
CA SER A 203 -8.20 -9.95 6.37
C SER A 203 -7.13 -10.08 7.47
N THR A 204 -5.88 -9.71 7.18
CA THR A 204 -4.77 -9.76 8.14
C THR A 204 -4.60 -8.47 8.94
N GLY A 205 -5.32 -7.41 8.58
CA GLY A 205 -5.30 -6.09 9.19
C GLY A 205 -6.42 -5.89 10.20
N TRP A 206 -7.30 -4.91 9.93
CA TRP A 206 -8.31 -4.47 10.90
C TRP A 206 -9.28 -5.58 11.31
N LEU A 207 -9.69 -6.43 10.35
CA LEU A 207 -10.56 -7.58 10.63
C LEU A 207 -9.96 -8.51 11.68
N LYS A 208 -8.68 -8.88 11.50
CA LYS A 208 -7.97 -9.75 12.44
C LYS A 208 -7.92 -9.14 13.84
N SER A 209 -7.66 -7.84 13.94
CA SER A 209 -7.63 -7.14 15.23
C SER A 209 -8.99 -7.19 15.96
N ILE A 210 -10.09 -6.98 15.22
CA ILE A 210 -11.46 -7.03 15.79
C ILE A 210 -11.79 -8.45 16.26
N LEU A 211 -11.53 -9.46 15.43
CA LEU A 211 -11.81 -10.86 15.78
C LEU A 211 -10.96 -11.33 16.97
N THR A 212 -9.70 -10.92 17.03
CA THR A 212 -8.81 -11.22 18.17
C THR A 212 -9.34 -10.61 19.45
N GLY A 213 -9.75 -9.33 19.41
CA GLY A 213 -10.35 -8.68 20.58
C GLY A 213 -11.61 -9.38 21.05
N ALA A 214 -12.53 -9.67 20.13
CA ALA A 214 -13.80 -10.34 20.45
C ALA A 214 -13.59 -11.73 21.07
N ILE A 215 -12.71 -12.55 20.48
CA ILE A 215 -12.41 -13.89 20.99
C ILE A 215 -11.76 -13.83 22.37
N ASN A 216 -10.83 -12.91 22.60
CA ASN A 216 -10.19 -12.77 23.91
C ASN A 216 -11.20 -12.40 25.00
N ILE A 217 -12.20 -11.57 24.69
CA ILE A 217 -13.30 -11.24 25.61
C ILE A 217 -14.14 -12.49 25.91
N ILE A 218 -14.51 -13.26 24.88
CA ILE A 218 -15.33 -14.47 25.05
C ILE A 218 -14.57 -15.53 25.86
N ASN A 219 -13.31 -15.80 25.54
CA ASN A 219 -12.49 -16.80 26.24
C ASN A 219 -12.33 -16.44 27.72
N ASN A 220 -12.12 -15.17 28.05
CA ASN A 220 -12.02 -14.71 29.44
C ASN A 220 -13.35 -14.79 30.22
N THR A 221 -14.49 -14.65 29.55
CA THR A 221 -15.81 -14.63 30.20
C THR A 221 -16.47 -16.00 30.24
N SER A 222 -16.14 -16.89 29.30
CA SER A 222 -16.88 -18.14 29.04
C SER A 222 -16.06 -19.40 29.32
N ASN A 223 -14.79 -19.31 29.76
CA ASN A 223 -13.86 -20.46 29.89
C ASN A 223 -13.82 -21.33 28.61
N SER A 224 -13.98 -20.70 27.45
CA SER A 224 -13.95 -21.32 26.13
C SER A 224 -12.56 -21.15 25.48
N ASP A 225 -12.14 -22.12 24.66
CA ASP A 225 -10.90 -22.05 23.86
C ASP A 225 -11.22 -21.81 22.37
N LEU A 226 -11.80 -20.65 22.04
CA LEU A 226 -12.02 -20.26 20.65
C LEU A 226 -10.70 -19.76 20.02
N LYS A 227 -10.42 -20.19 18.78
CA LYS A 227 -9.25 -19.77 17.99
C LYS A 227 -9.69 -19.15 16.67
N ILE A 228 -9.00 -18.09 16.23
CA ILE A 228 -9.14 -17.53 14.87
C ILE A 228 -8.53 -18.52 13.88
N LYS A 229 -9.25 -18.83 12.80
CA LYS A 229 -8.70 -19.56 11.65
C LYS A 229 -7.98 -18.60 10.71
#